data_AF-F4JKX4-F1
#
_entry.id   AF-F4JKX4-F1
#
_cell.length_a   1.000
_cell.length_b   1.000
_cell.length_c   1.000
_cell.angle_alpha   90.00
_cell.angle_beta   90.00
_cell.angle_gamma   90.00
#
_symmetry.space_group_name_H-M   'P 1'
#
loop_
_entity.id
_entity.type
_entity.pdbx_description
1 polymer ?
#
loop_
_entity_poly.entity_id
_entity_poly.type
_entity_poly.pdbx_seq_one_letter_code
_entity_poly.pdbx_strand_id
1 'polypeptide(L)'
;MASSQNTSDTSSRQYETTEPSLDENIDALLEEEETLITAHRKEIEDTMEIVHEEMKLLAKVDRPGSMIDNYVTQLSFVLSRKAAGLVSLQARLARFQHRLKEQEILSRKRVPR
;
A
#
# COMPACT_ATOMS: atom_id res chain seq x y z
N MET A 1 4.98 63.75 -34.42
CA MET A 1 5.30 62.46 -35.07
C MET A 1 5.22 61.39 -34.01
N ALA A 2 4.45 60.33 -34.28
CA ALA A 2 3.90 59.41 -33.28
C ALA A 2 4.96 58.51 -32.61
N SER A 3 4.86 58.37 -31.28
CA SER A 3 5.62 57.40 -30.49
C SER A 3 4.95 56.03 -30.54
N SER A 4 5.77 55.02 -30.80
CA SER A 4 5.39 53.62 -31.01
C SER A 4 4.99 52.89 -29.73
N GLN A 5 4.00 52.02 -29.95
CA GLN A 5 3.59 50.80 -29.26
C GLN A 5 4.74 50.01 -28.60
N ASN A 6 4.49 49.37 -27.45
CA ASN A 6 4.13 47.94 -27.40
C ASN A 6 4.00 47.47 -25.92
N THR A 7 2.82 47.08 -25.49
CA THR A 7 2.59 46.38 -24.21
C THR A 7 2.45 44.90 -24.50
N SER A 8 3.53 44.13 -24.30
CA SER A 8 3.49 42.67 -24.32
C SER A 8 3.01 42.15 -22.96
N ASP A 9 1.70 41.91 -22.89
CA ASP A 9 1.05 41.11 -21.87
C ASP A 9 1.42 39.63 -22.12
N THR A 10 2.34 39.11 -21.31
CA THR A 10 2.78 37.71 -21.39
C THR A 10 2.46 37.01 -20.09
N SER A 11 1.17 36.73 -19.91
CA SER A 11 0.58 35.54 -19.27
C SER A 11 1.55 34.68 -18.44
N SER A 12 1.90 35.15 -17.24
CA SER A 12 2.44 34.32 -16.17
C SER A 12 1.32 33.48 -15.56
N ARG A 13 0.98 32.37 -16.21
CA ARG A 13 0.13 31.32 -15.65
C ARG A 13 0.98 30.54 -14.64
N GLN A 14 1.11 31.09 -13.44
CA GLN A 14 1.66 30.38 -12.29
C GLN A 14 0.84 29.10 -12.11
N TYR A 15 1.51 27.96 -12.24
CA TYR A 15 1.03 26.72 -11.67
C TYR A 15 1.11 26.91 -10.16
N GLU A 16 0.06 27.50 -9.58
CA GLU A 16 -0.18 27.46 -8.16
C GLU A 16 -0.56 26.01 -7.85
N THR A 17 0.47 25.17 -7.73
CA THR A 17 0.36 23.89 -7.04
C THR A 17 0.12 24.25 -5.58
N THR A 18 -1.14 24.47 -5.26
CA THR A 18 -1.60 24.62 -3.89
C THR A 18 -1.16 23.38 -3.14
N GLU A 19 -0.17 23.53 -2.25
CA GLU A 19 0.19 22.48 -1.29
C GLU A 19 -1.10 21.97 -0.65
N PRO A 20 -1.35 20.65 -0.63
CA PRO A 20 -2.58 20.12 -0.07
C PRO A 20 -2.75 20.68 1.34
N SER A 21 -3.95 21.16 1.62
CA SER A 21 -4.28 21.72 2.92
C SER A 21 -4.00 20.67 4.02
N LEU A 22 -3.77 21.12 5.25
CA LEU A 22 -3.56 20.17 6.37
C LEU A 22 -4.72 19.17 6.46
N ASP A 23 -5.94 19.63 6.20
CA ASP A 23 -7.16 18.84 6.24
C ASP A 23 -7.15 17.73 5.17
N GLU A 24 -6.82 18.09 3.91
CA GLU A 24 -6.68 17.11 2.83
C GLU A 24 -5.59 16.06 3.12
N ASN A 25 -4.51 16.43 3.81
CA ASN A 25 -3.47 15.49 4.22
C ASN A 25 -3.95 14.52 5.33
N ILE A 26 -4.80 14.99 6.25
CA ILE A 26 -5.40 14.16 7.30
C ILE A 26 -6.42 13.20 6.67
N ASP A 27 -7.28 13.69 5.78
CA ASP A 27 -8.26 12.86 5.08
C ASP A 27 -7.58 11.75 4.27
N ALA A 28 -6.52 12.07 3.53
CA ALA A 28 -5.73 11.08 2.79
C ALA A 28 -5.06 10.04 3.71
N LEU A 29 -4.62 10.46 4.90
CA LEU A 29 -4.04 9.55 5.89
C LEU A 29 -5.09 8.58 6.45
N LEU A 30 -6.29 9.08 6.78
CA LEU A 30 -7.41 8.28 7.26
C LEU A 30 -7.91 7.29 6.20
N GLU A 31 -8.01 7.73 4.95
CA GLU A 31 -8.34 6.83 3.83
C GLU A 31 -7.31 5.70 3.75
N GLU A 32 -6.02 6.03 3.80
CA GLU A 32 -5.00 4.98 3.69
C GLU A 32 -4.98 4.04 4.89
N GLU A 33 -5.28 4.53 6.10
CA GLU A 33 -5.49 3.69 7.28
C GLU A 33 -6.59 2.65 7.04
N GLU A 34 -7.77 3.09 6.57
CA GLU A 34 -8.88 2.19 6.28
C GLU A 34 -8.49 1.19 5.19
N THR A 35 -7.79 1.63 4.14
CA THR A 35 -7.31 0.70 3.11
C THR A 35 -6.37 -0.34 3.72
N LEU A 36 -5.46 0.05 4.62
CA LEU A 36 -4.50 -0.85 5.27
C LEU A 36 -5.21 -1.86 6.17
N ILE A 37 -6.20 -1.42 6.95
CA ILE A 37 -7.02 -2.31 7.79
C ILE A 37 -7.78 -3.31 6.92
N THR A 38 -8.40 -2.84 5.83
CA THR A 38 -9.08 -3.70 4.86
C THR A 38 -8.12 -4.72 4.23
N ALA A 39 -6.90 -4.29 3.89
CA ALA A 39 -5.84 -5.18 3.40
C ALA A 39 -5.50 -6.28 4.39
N HIS A 40 -5.37 -5.91 5.66
CA HIS A 40 -4.97 -6.82 6.72
C HIS A 40 -6.06 -7.86 6.98
N ARG A 41 -7.34 -7.44 7.03
CA ARG A 41 -8.48 -8.36 7.12
C ARG A 41 -8.48 -9.36 5.97
N LYS A 42 -8.31 -8.86 4.73
CA LYS A 42 -8.21 -9.72 3.55
C LYS A 42 -7.04 -10.71 3.64
N GLU A 43 -5.86 -10.26 4.05
CA GLU A 43 -4.69 -11.14 4.18
C GLU A 43 -4.92 -12.27 5.20
N ILE A 44 -5.65 -11.97 6.29
CA ILE A 44 -6.05 -13.00 7.27
C ILE A 44 -6.97 -14.04 6.62
N GLU A 45 -7.99 -13.59 5.89
CA GLU A 45 -8.93 -14.45 5.18
C GLU A 45 -8.23 -15.32 4.12
N ASP A 46 -7.39 -14.71 3.28
CA ASP A 46 -6.59 -15.39 2.26
C ASP A 46 -5.62 -16.41 2.91
N THR A 47 -5.03 -16.05 4.05
CA THR A 47 -4.16 -16.96 4.82
C THR A 47 -4.95 -18.15 5.39
N MET A 48 -6.18 -17.95 5.84
CA MET A 48 -7.04 -19.06 6.29
C MET A 48 -7.38 -20.02 5.15
N GLU A 49 -7.68 -19.52 3.96
CA GLU A 49 -7.87 -20.35 2.76
C GLU A 49 -6.60 -21.16 2.47
N ILE A 50 -5.44 -20.51 2.55
CA ILE A 50 -4.15 -21.19 2.38
C ILE A 50 -3.96 -22.31 3.41
N VAL A 51 -4.24 -22.07 4.69
CA VAL A 51 -4.12 -23.11 5.74
C VAL A 51 -5.02 -24.31 5.41
N HIS A 52 -6.21 -24.08 4.89
CA HIS A 52 -7.10 -25.17 4.45
C HIS A 52 -6.50 -26.00 3.31
N GLU A 53 -5.83 -25.36 2.35
CA GLU A 53 -5.10 -26.07 1.29
C GLU A 53 -3.88 -26.84 1.82
N GLU A 54 -3.14 -26.27 2.78
CA GLU A 54 -2.05 -26.96 3.48
C GLU A 54 -2.57 -28.22 4.19
N MET A 55 -3.73 -28.13 4.87
CA MET A 55 -4.38 -29.29 5.49
C MET A 55 -4.78 -30.37 4.48
N LYS A 56 -5.30 -29.99 3.31
CA LYS A 56 -5.60 -30.94 2.22
C LYS A 56 -4.35 -31.61 1.68
N LEU A 57 -3.23 -30.90 1.59
CA LEU A 57 -1.96 -31.47 1.12
C LEU A 57 -1.45 -32.54 2.09
N LEU A 58 -1.52 -32.29 3.39
CA LEU A 58 -1.19 -33.29 4.42
C LEU A 58 -2.08 -34.53 4.30
N ALA A 59 -3.41 -34.34 4.21
CA ALA A 59 -4.34 -35.45 4.05
C ALA A 59 -4.15 -36.27 2.75
N LYS A 60 -3.58 -35.68 1.69
CA LYS A 60 -3.23 -36.38 0.45
C LYS A 60 -1.93 -37.16 0.57
N VAL A 61 -0.89 -36.58 1.18
CA VAL A 61 0.43 -37.22 1.28
C VAL A 61 0.44 -38.38 2.29
N ASP A 62 -0.44 -38.35 3.29
CA ASP A 62 -0.60 -39.45 4.27
C ASP A 62 -1.21 -40.72 3.66
N ARG A 63 -1.75 -40.68 2.44
CA ARG A 63 -2.34 -41.85 1.79
C ARG A 63 -1.25 -42.77 1.21
N PRO A 64 -1.40 -44.11 1.31
CA PRO A 64 -0.51 -45.04 0.62
C PRO A 64 -0.48 -44.77 -0.89
N GLY A 65 0.74 -44.78 -1.47
CA GLY A 65 0.94 -44.51 -2.90
C GLY A 65 0.86 -43.03 -3.29
N SER A 66 0.88 -42.10 -2.33
CA SER A 66 0.97 -40.68 -2.61
C SER A 66 2.31 -40.33 -3.29
N MET A 67 2.24 -39.46 -4.29
CA MET A 67 3.42 -38.99 -5.01
C MET A 67 3.98 -37.76 -4.32
N ILE A 68 5.16 -37.88 -3.71
CA ILE A 68 5.81 -36.79 -2.99
C ILE A 68 6.08 -35.57 -3.89
N ASP A 69 6.35 -35.80 -5.19
CA ASP A 69 6.59 -34.72 -6.16
C ASP A 69 5.38 -33.77 -6.29
N ASN A 70 4.17 -34.33 -6.27
CA ASN A 70 2.93 -33.55 -6.30
C ASN A 70 2.74 -32.73 -5.03
N TYR A 71 3.11 -33.30 -3.87
CA TYR A 71 3.06 -32.60 -2.59
C TYR A 71 4.05 -31.43 -2.57
N VAL A 72 5.31 -31.67 -2.96
CA VAL A 72 6.36 -30.64 -3.00
C VAL A 72 5.98 -29.49 -3.95
N THR A 73 5.48 -29.82 -5.14
CA THR A 73 5.08 -28.81 -6.14
C THR A 73 3.92 -27.94 -5.63
N GLN A 74 2.86 -28.57 -5.08
CA GLN A 74 1.73 -27.82 -4.54
C GLN A 74 2.11 -27.02 -3.29
N LEU A 75 2.93 -27.58 -2.40
CA LEU A 75 3.40 -26.88 -1.21
C LEU A 75 4.22 -25.64 -1.60
N SER A 76 5.10 -25.75 -2.59
CA SER A 76 5.87 -24.61 -3.11
C SER A 76 4.96 -23.49 -3.61
N PHE A 77 3.90 -23.83 -4.36
CA PHE A 77 2.91 -22.87 -4.84
C PHE A 77 2.18 -22.16 -3.69
N VAL A 78 1.68 -22.94 -2.73
CA VAL A 78 0.92 -22.42 -1.57
C VAL A 78 1.78 -21.50 -0.70
N LEU A 79 3.03 -21.90 -0.41
CA LEU A 79 3.99 -21.07 0.33
C LEU A 79 4.35 -19.79 -0.42
N SER A 80 4.55 -19.87 -1.74
CA SER A 80 4.83 -18.68 -2.57
C SER A 80 3.68 -17.68 -2.53
N ARG A 81 2.43 -18.17 -2.58
CA ARG A 81 1.24 -17.33 -2.47
C ARG A 81 1.14 -16.66 -1.09
N LYS A 82 1.38 -17.40 0.00
CA LYS A 82 1.42 -16.84 1.37
C LYS A 82 2.50 -15.76 1.51
N ALA A 83 3.70 -16.02 0.99
CA ALA A 83 4.79 -15.05 1.02
C ALA A 83 4.47 -13.77 0.25
N ALA A 84 3.84 -13.88 -0.93
CA ALA A 84 3.45 -12.72 -1.73
C ALA A 84 2.41 -11.83 -1.03
N GLY A 85 1.41 -12.44 -0.38
CA GLY A 85 0.40 -11.72 0.42
C GLY A 85 1.05 -10.92 1.56
N LEU A 86 1.89 -11.58 2.35
CA LEU A 86 2.64 -10.95 3.44
C LEU A 86 3.54 -9.81 2.97
N VAL A 87 4.29 -9.99 1.89
CA VAL A 87 5.15 -8.93 1.32
C VAL A 87 4.32 -7.73 0.87
N SER A 88 3.17 -7.97 0.26
CA SER A 88 2.24 -6.90 -0.15
C SER A 88 1.73 -6.12 1.06
N LEU A 89 1.27 -6.81 2.12
CA LEU A 89 0.79 -6.17 3.34
C LEU A 89 1.91 -5.39 4.05
N GLN A 90 3.12 -5.96 4.14
CA GLN A 90 4.30 -5.30 4.71
C GLN A 90 4.65 -4.01 3.94
N ALA A 91 4.60 -4.03 2.61
CA ALA A 91 4.85 -2.83 1.81
C ALA A 91 3.84 -1.72 2.10
N ARG A 92 2.54 -2.07 2.24
CA ARG A 92 1.49 -1.11 2.61
C ARG A 92 1.71 -0.54 4.00
N LEU A 93 2.03 -1.40 4.97
CA LEU A 93 2.34 -1.00 6.35
C LEU A 93 3.55 -0.06 6.40
N ALA A 94 4.63 -0.37 5.68
CA ALA A 94 5.84 0.45 5.65
C ALA A 94 5.56 1.86 5.08
N ARG A 95 4.77 1.95 4.00
CA ARG A 95 4.34 3.24 3.44
C ARG A 95 3.50 4.04 4.44
N PHE A 96 2.57 3.38 5.12
CA PHE A 96 1.75 4.02 6.16
C PHE A 96 2.57 4.55 7.33
N GLN A 97 3.50 3.74 7.85
CA GLN A 97 4.43 4.15 8.90
C GLN A 97 5.32 5.33 8.47
N HIS A 98 5.75 5.38 7.21
CA HIS A 98 6.53 6.50 6.71
C HIS A 98 5.70 7.79 6.71
N ARG A 99 4.47 7.76 6.20
CA ARG A 99 3.60 8.94 6.18
C ARG A 99 3.18 9.41 7.56
N LEU A 100 2.95 8.51 8.52
CA LEU A 100 2.70 8.90 9.91
C LEU A 100 3.86 9.73 10.48
N LYS A 101 5.11 9.34 10.21
CA LYS A 101 6.29 10.09 10.65
C LYS A 101 6.37 11.47 10.01
N GLU A 102 6.12 11.57 8.70
CA GLU A 102 6.11 12.86 8.01
C GLU A 102 5.04 13.80 8.60
N GLN A 103 3.82 13.30 8.86
CA GLN A 103 2.75 14.08 9.48
C GLN A 103 3.08 14.51 10.91
N GLU A 104 3.70 13.64 11.72
CA GLU A 104 4.17 13.99 13.07
C GLU A 104 5.23 15.11 13.04
N ILE A 105 6.18 15.02 12.11
CA ILE A 105 7.24 16.03 11.92
C ILE A 105 6.63 17.36 11.46
N LEU A 106 5.71 17.34 10.50
CA LEU A 106 5.02 18.54 10.00
C LEU A 106 4.18 19.20 11.09
N SER A 107 3.46 18.41 11.88
CA SER A 107 2.67 18.89 13.02
C SER A 107 3.54 19.57 14.08
N ARG A 108 4.72 19.00 14.39
CA ARG A 108 5.69 19.60 15.34
C ARG A 108 6.31 20.90 14.82
N LYS A 109 6.62 21.00 13.53
CA LYS A 109 7.23 22.20 12.93
C LYS A 109 6.27 23.39 12.86
N ARG A 110 4.95 23.15 12.84
CA ARG A 110 3.92 24.19 12.72
C ARG A 110 3.46 24.79 14.05
N VAL A 111 3.96 24.31 15.19
CA VAL A 111 3.78 24.99 16.48
C VAL A 111 4.88 26.07 16.59
N PRO A 112 4.57 27.37 16.41
CA PRO A 112 5.55 28.41 16.70
C PRO A 112 5.71 28.46 18.22
N ARG A 113 6.93 28.26 18.69
CA ARG A 113 7.28 28.56 20.08
C ARG A 113 7.48 30.06 20.25
#